data_AF-A0A2N2AQB4-F1
#
_entry.id   AF-A0A2N2AQB4-F1
#
_cell.length_a   1.000
_cell.length_b   1.000
_cell.length_c   1.000
_cell.angle_alpha   90.00
_cell.angle_beta   90.00
_cell.angle_gamma   90.00
#
_symmetry.space_group_name_H-M   'P 1'
#
loop_
_entity.id
_entity.type
_entity.pdbx_description
1 polymer ?
#
loop_
_entity_poly.entity_id
_entity_poly.type
_entity_poly.pdbx_seq_one_letter_code
_entity_poly.pdbx_strand_id
1 'polypeptide(L)'
;MNYAVPDDLQGLMNYHGHLCFGVLLGYKACKYAEEIIGRSDNMMVLIENGACDRDAVKFLLDCTIENGKLINRQGKTQSWSVYNKDEGEGVRLTVNPNLANQLPKDKDQAMGFIMEMPGNLLFNVEPFNCGCH
;
A
#
# COMPACT_ATOMS: atom_id res chain seq x y z
N MET A 1 -2.23 -21.57 6.12
CA MET A 1 -2.88 -20.25 6.18
C MET A 1 -4.37 -20.47 6.41
N ASN A 2 -4.98 -19.86 7.42
CA ASN A 2 -6.40 -20.04 7.79
C ASN A 2 -7.29 -18.87 7.36
N TYR A 3 -6.91 -18.14 6.32
CA TYR A 3 -7.65 -16.98 5.81
C TYR A 3 -7.86 -17.11 4.30
N ALA A 4 -8.98 -16.57 3.81
CA ALA A 4 -9.26 -16.51 2.39
C ALA A 4 -8.30 -15.51 1.73
N VAL A 5 -7.66 -15.93 0.64
CA VAL A 5 -6.79 -15.07 -0.18
C VAL A 5 -7.63 -14.55 -1.34
N PRO A 6 -7.86 -13.23 -1.44
CA PRO A 6 -8.54 -12.63 -2.59
C PRO A 6 -7.83 -12.92 -3.92
N ASP A 7 -8.56 -13.00 -5.02
CA ASP A 7 -8.00 -13.31 -6.34
C ASP A 7 -6.94 -12.29 -6.80
N ASP A 8 -7.14 -11.00 -6.50
CA ASP A 8 -6.18 -9.93 -6.80
C ASP A 8 -4.90 -10.05 -5.95
N LEU A 9 -5.02 -10.44 -4.67
CA LEU A 9 -3.86 -10.77 -3.83
C LEU A 9 -3.12 -12.02 -4.33
N GLN A 10 -3.85 -13.06 -4.75
CA GLN A 10 -3.24 -14.26 -5.33
C GLN A 10 -2.49 -13.93 -6.64
N GLY A 11 -3.06 -13.06 -7.47
CA GLY A 11 -2.41 -12.53 -8.67
C GLY A 11 -1.13 -11.76 -8.33
N LEU A 12 -1.17 -10.87 -7.34
CA LEU A 12 -0.01 -10.13 -6.86
C LEU A 12 1.07 -11.06 -6.29
N MET A 13 0.68 -12.09 -5.53
CA MET A 13 1.61 -13.10 -5.02
C MET A 13 2.32 -13.83 -6.16
N ASN A 14 1.62 -14.15 -7.24
CA ASN A 14 2.21 -14.81 -8.42
C ASN A 14 3.14 -13.85 -9.17
N TYR A 15 2.77 -12.57 -9.28
CA TYR A 15 3.59 -11.53 -9.91
C TYR A 15 4.89 -11.28 -9.13
N HIS A 16 4.81 -11.19 -7.81
CA HIS A 16 5.97 -10.98 -6.93
C HIS A 16 6.76 -12.28 -6.67
N GLY A 17 6.10 -13.43 -6.77
CA GLY A 17 6.66 -14.78 -6.56
C GLY A 17 6.42 -15.37 -5.17
N HIS A 18 5.97 -14.59 -4.19
CA HIS A 18 5.59 -15.07 -2.85
C HIS A 18 4.73 -14.07 -2.09
N LEU A 19 4.11 -14.50 -0.98
CA LEU A 19 3.49 -13.61 -0.01
C LEU A 19 4.48 -13.28 1.11
N CYS A 20 4.88 -12.03 1.23
CA CYS A 20 5.61 -11.52 2.38
C CYS A 20 4.87 -10.35 3.02
N PHE A 21 5.35 -9.93 4.19
CA PHE A 21 4.79 -8.80 4.94
C PHE A 21 4.74 -7.50 4.11
N GLY A 22 5.77 -7.24 3.30
CA GLY A 22 5.82 -6.07 2.43
C GLY A 22 4.74 -6.12 1.33
N VAL A 23 4.56 -7.27 0.67
CA VAL A 23 3.49 -7.46 -0.32
C VAL A 23 2.12 -7.26 0.32
N LEU A 24 1.88 -7.85 1.50
CA LEU A 24 0.59 -7.74 2.18
C LEU A 24 0.30 -6.30 2.60
N LEU A 25 1.26 -5.59 3.18
CA LEU A 25 1.08 -4.18 3.53
C LEU A 25 0.86 -3.31 2.29
N GLY A 26 1.62 -3.52 1.21
CA GLY A 26 1.44 -2.80 -0.04
C GLY A 26 0.05 -3.03 -0.64
N TYR A 27 -0.42 -4.28 -0.64
CA TYR A 27 -1.78 -4.63 -1.05
C TYR A 27 -2.82 -3.86 -0.20
N LYS A 28 -2.72 -3.94 1.13
CA LYS A 28 -3.64 -3.25 2.04
C LYS A 28 -3.60 -1.72 1.87
N ALA A 29 -2.41 -1.14 1.64
CA ALA A 29 -2.26 0.29 1.39
C ALA A 29 -2.93 0.72 0.09
N CYS A 30 -2.75 -0.05 -1.00
CA CYS A 30 -3.39 0.24 -2.29
C CYS A 30 -4.92 0.18 -2.18
N LYS A 31 -5.47 -0.90 -1.60
CA LYS A 31 -6.92 -1.05 -1.44
C LYS A 31 -7.50 0.05 -0.55
N TYR A 32 -6.81 0.39 0.54
CA TYR A 32 -7.29 1.42 1.46
C TYR A 32 -7.19 2.84 0.89
N ALA A 33 -6.16 3.13 0.09
CA ALA A 33 -6.11 4.39 -0.64
C ALA A 33 -7.26 4.51 -1.64
N GLU A 34 -7.54 3.47 -2.43
CA GLU A 34 -8.69 3.42 -3.34
C GLU A 34 -10.04 3.58 -2.61
N GLU A 35 -10.16 3.01 -1.40
CA GLU A 35 -11.34 3.19 -0.55
C GLU A 35 -11.55 4.65 -0.14
N ILE A 36 -10.48 5.39 0.15
CA ILE A 36 -10.58 6.78 0.63
C ILE A 36 -10.78 7.78 -0.52
N ILE A 37 -10.00 7.67 -1.60
CA ILE A 37 -9.96 8.70 -2.66
C ILE A 37 -10.57 8.23 -3.99
N GLY A 38 -11.00 6.97 -4.08
CA GLY A 38 -11.50 6.38 -5.32
C GLY A 38 -10.39 5.99 -6.30
N ARG A 39 -10.77 5.15 -7.28
CA ARG A 39 -9.90 4.76 -8.39
C ARG A 39 -9.90 5.87 -9.45
N SER A 40 -8.72 6.20 -9.98
CA SER A 40 -8.55 7.13 -11.11
C SER A 40 -7.46 6.63 -12.06
N ASP A 41 -7.61 6.92 -13.35
CA ASP A 41 -6.60 6.61 -14.37
C ASP A 41 -5.34 7.49 -14.23
N ASN A 42 -5.48 8.66 -13.60
CA ASN A 42 -4.40 9.62 -13.35
C ASN A 42 -3.85 9.54 -11.92
N MET A 43 -4.04 8.38 -11.29
CA MET A 43 -3.46 8.10 -9.98
C MET A 43 -1.92 8.12 -10.07
N MET A 44 -1.30 8.71 -9.05
CA MET A 44 0.13 8.72 -8.84
C MET A 44 0.43 8.23 -7.42
N VAL A 45 1.60 7.62 -7.27
CA VAL A 45 2.05 7.07 -6.00
C VAL A 45 3.48 7.49 -5.71
N LEU A 46 3.71 8.03 -4.52
CA LEU A 46 5.04 8.24 -3.98
C LEU A 46 5.29 7.25 -2.83
N ILE A 47 6.39 6.50 -2.92
CA ILE A 47 6.85 5.56 -1.89
C ILE A 47 8.18 6.02 -1.33
N GLU A 48 8.31 6.02 0.00
CA GLU A 48 9.51 6.51 0.68
C GLU A 48 10.52 5.42 1.06
N ASN A 49 10.01 4.27 1.51
CA ASN A 49 10.80 3.11 1.89
C ASN A 49 10.00 1.90 1.43
N GLY A 50 10.59 1.04 0.63
CA GLY A 50 9.82 -0.05 0.03
C GLY A 50 10.56 -0.78 -1.09
N ALA A 51 10.46 -2.10 -1.05
CA ALA A 51 11.00 -2.99 -2.07
C ALA A 51 9.90 -3.86 -2.66
N CYS A 52 9.23 -4.67 -1.82
CA CYS A 52 8.22 -5.66 -2.22
C CYS A 52 6.82 -5.03 -2.39
N ASP A 53 6.50 -4.04 -1.57
CA ASP A 53 5.26 -3.25 -1.61
C ASP A 53 5.12 -2.42 -2.90
N ARG A 54 6.23 -2.09 -3.56
CA ARG A 54 6.22 -1.46 -4.91
C ARG A 54 5.52 -2.32 -5.94
N ASP A 55 5.63 -3.64 -5.85
CA ASP A 55 4.99 -4.53 -6.80
C ASP A 55 3.46 -4.53 -6.62
N ALA A 56 2.96 -4.31 -5.39
CA ALA A 56 1.54 -4.09 -5.16
C ALA A 56 1.04 -2.83 -5.88
N VAL A 57 1.80 -1.74 -5.80
CA VAL A 57 1.46 -0.47 -6.49
C VAL A 57 1.49 -0.64 -8.00
N LYS A 58 2.48 -1.33 -8.55
CA LYS A 58 2.56 -1.61 -9.99
C LYS A 58 1.39 -2.47 -10.45
N PHE A 59 1.11 -3.56 -9.73
CA PHE A 59 0.12 -4.55 -10.12
C PHE A 59 -1.33 -4.07 -9.94
N LEU A 60 -1.63 -3.45 -8.80
CA LEU A 60 -2.98 -3.04 -8.45
C LEU A 60 -3.31 -1.66 -9.02
N LEU A 61 -2.34 -0.74 -8.96
CA LEU A 61 -2.59 0.65 -9.30
C LEU A 61 -2.13 1.05 -10.71
N ASP A 62 -1.48 0.16 -11.45
CA ASP A 62 -0.83 0.47 -12.74
C ASP A 62 0.10 1.70 -12.63
N CYS A 63 0.69 1.89 -11.45
CA CYS A 63 1.61 2.98 -11.18
C CYS A 63 3.03 2.43 -11.23
N THR A 64 3.77 2.78 -12.28
CA THR A 64 5.12 2.26 -12.53
C THR A 64 6.13 3.41 -12.66
N ILE A 65 7.42 3.11 -12.51
CA ILE A 65 8.45 4.14 -12.71
C ILE A 65 8.52 4.48 -14.20
N GLU A 66 8.32 3.47 -15.03
CA GLU A 66 8.36 3.48 -16.49
C GLU A 66 7.27 4.36 -17.10
N ASN A 67 6.05 4.34 -16.54
CA ASN A 67 4.97 5.25 -16.93
C ASN A 67 4.97 6.58 -16.16
N GLY A 68 5.95 6.80 -15.28
CA GLY A 68 6.11 8.04 -14.51
C GLY A 68 5.08 8.26 -13.41
N LYS A 69 4.23 7.27 -13.09
CA LYS A 69 3.20 7.37 -12.03
C LYS A 69 3.68 6.90 -10.67
N LEU A 70 4.78 6.14 -10.60
CA LEU A 70 5.42 5.75 -9.34
C LEU A 70 6.71 6.55 -9.12
N ILE A 71 6.73 7.32 -8.04
CA ILE A 71 7.87 8.10 -7.58
C ILE A 71 8.49 7.38 -6.38
N ASN A 72 9.77 7.02 -6.49
CA ASN A 72 10.52 6.48 -5.36
C ASN A 72 11.39 7.58 -4.75
N ARG A 73 11.08 8.01 -3.53
CA ARG A 73 11.81 9.05 -2.83
C ARG A 73 12.38 8.50 -1.54
N GLN A 74 13.68 8.19 -1.50
CA GLN A 74 14.31 7.64 -0.30
C GLN A 74 13.93 8.42 0.97
N GLY A 75 13.29 7.72 1.89
CA GLY A 75 12.88 8.23 3.19
C GLY A 75 13.07 7.17 4.28
N LYS A 76 12.81 7.57 5.53
CA LYS A 76 13.03 6.72 6.71
C LYS A 76 11.78 5.93 7.12
N THR A 77 10.65 6.24 6.50
CA THR A 77 9.33 5.76 6.91
C THR A 77 8.72 4.94 5.79
N GLN A 78 8.10 3.82 6.13
CA GLN A 78 7.27 3.05 5.20
C GLN A 78 5.96 3.82 4.98
N SER A 79 5.85 4.50 3.85
CA SER A 79 4.70 5.34 3.52
C SER A 79 4.32 5.23 2.04
N TRP A 80 3.04 5.45 1.77
CA TRP A 80 2.44 5.52 0.44
C TRP A 80 1.62 6.79 0.35
N SER A 81 2.10 7.77 -0.42
CA SER A 81 1.28 8.91 -0.81
C SER A 81 0.60 8.61 -2.13
N VAL A 82 -0.70 8.39 -2.11
CA VAL A 82 -1.53 8.09 -3.28
C VAL A 82 -2.42 9.29 -3.55
N TYR A 83 -2.41 9.80 -4.78
CA TYR A 83 -3.14 11.01 -5.12
C TYR A 83 -3.61 11.00 -6.58
N ASN A 84 -4.66 11.77 -6.84
CA ASN A 84 -5.12 12.05 -8.20
C ASN A 84 -4.33 13.25 -8.74
N LYS A 85 -3.61 13.06 -9.85
CA LYS A 85 -2.78 14.12 -10.44
C LYS A 85 -3.62 15.33 -10.88
N ASP A 86 -4.84 15.10 -11.35
CA ASP A 86 -5.69 16.16 -11.90
C ASP A 86 -6.26 17.07 -10.80
N GLU A 87 -6.53 16.51 -9.63
CA GLU A 87 -7.08 17.23 -8.47
C GLU A 87 -5.97 17.77 -7.56
N GLY A 88 -4.77 17.19 -7.62
CA GLY A 88 -3.64 17.55 -6.76
C GLY A 88 -3.79 17.13 -5.30
N GLU A 89 -4.89 16.44 -4.97
CA GLU A 89 -5.24 15.96 -3.64
C GLU A 89 -5.16 14.44 -3.53
N GLY A 90 -4.87 13.96 -2.33
CA GLY A 90 -4.77 12.54 -2.03
C GLY A 90 -4.51 12.27 -0.55
N VAL A 91 -4.02 11.06 -0.28
CA VAL A 91 -3.74 10.59 1.06
C VAL A 91 -2.33 10.06 1.18
N ARG A 92 -1.70 10.33 2.31
CA ARG A 92 -0.47 9.70 2.74
C ARG A 92 -0.81 8.68 3.82
N LEU A 93 -0.52 7.42 3.51
CA LEU A 93 -0.65 6.29 4.41
C LEU A 93 0.71 5.96 5.01
N THR A 94 0.79 5.89 6.33
CA THR A 94 1.97 5.44 7.05
C THR A 94 1.60 4.27 7.94
N VAL A 95 2.43 3.22 8.01
CA VAL A 95 2.17 2.08 8.91
C VAL A 95 2.01 2.58 10.35
N ASN A 96 0.94 2.14 11.02
CA ASN A 96 0.69 2.47 12.41
C ASN A 96 1.88 2.01 13.28
N PRO A 97 2.57 2.91 14.00
CA PRO A 97 3.77 2.56 14.77
C PRO A 97 3.47 1.58 15.91
N ASN A 98 2.20 1.49 16.34
CA ASN A 98 1.76 0.56 17.37
C ASN A 98 1.34 -0.81 16.80
N LEU A 99 1.41 -1.01 15.48
CA LEU A 99 0.99 -2.26 14.83
C LEU A 99 1.78 -3.46 15.37
N ALA A 100 3.09 -3.33 15.53
CA ALA A 100 3.95 -4.41 16.03
C ALA A 100 3.56 -4.88 17.45
N ASN A 101 2.99 -4.00 18.28
CA ASN A 101 2.55 -4.33 19.63
C ASN A 101 1.19 -5.06 19.64
N GLN A 102 0.44 -4.99 18.55
CA GLN A 102 -0.88 -5.60 18.40
C GLN A 102 -0.83 -6.96 17.69
N LEU A 103 0.29 -7.27 17.03
CA LEU A 103 0.44 -8.49 16.27
C LEU A 103 1.01 -9.65 17.10
N PRO A 104 0.58 -10.89 16.83
CA PRO A 104 1.25 -12.08 17.32
C PRO A 104 2.75 -12.09 16.99
N LYS A 105 3.56 -12.72 17.85
CA LYS A 105 5.00 -12.91 17.57
C LYS A 105 5.25 -13.93 16.46
N ASP A 106 4.33 -14.87 16.29
CA ASP A 106 4.38 -15.83 15.19
C ASP A 106 4.03 -15.13 13.86
N LYS A 107 4.89 -15.32 12.86
CA LYS A 107 4.78 -14.61 11.58
C LYS A 107 3.52 -14.99 10.81
N ASP A 108 3.17 -16.27 10.78
CA ASP A 108 2.01 -16.74 10.01
C ASP A 108 0.70 -16.26 10.63
N GLN A 109 0.64 -16.25 11.96
CA GLN A 109 -0.47 -15.64 12.70
C GLN A 109 -0.53 -14.13 12.43
N ALA A 110 0.59 -13.40 12.54
CA ALA A 110 0.63 -11.97 12.27
C ALA A 110 0.14 -11.61 10.86
N MET A 111 0.53 -12.39 9.84
CA MET A 111 0.07 -12.21 8.47
C MET A 111 -1.46 -12.40 8.36
N GLY A 112 -2.02 -13.40 9.05
CA GLY A 112 -3.47 -13.61 9.10
C GLY A 112 -4.22 -12.44 9.74
N PHE A 113 -3.71 -11.91 10.86
CA PHE A 113 -4.31 -10.74 11.51
C PHE A 113 -4.31 -9.51 10.58
N ILE A 114 -3.20 -9.22 9.91
CA ILE A 114 -3.12 -8.06 8.99
C ILE A 114 -4.06 -8.22 7.80
N MET A 115 -4.25 -9.44 7.31
CA MET A 115 -5.15 -9.70 6.19
C MET A 115 -6.58 -9.23 6.51
N GLU A 116 -7.05 -9.57 7.71
CA GLU A 116 -8.41 -9.29 8.18
C GLU A 116 -8.57 -7.88 8.76
N MET A 117 -7.49 -7.25 9.23
CA MET A 117 -7.55 -5.91 9.82
C MET A 117 -8.03 -4.84 8.82
N PRO A 118 -8.96 -3.95 9.20
CA PRO A 118 -9.35 -2.83 8.37
C PRO A 118 -8.21 -1.81 8.22
N GLY A 119 -8.18 -1.09 7.09
CA GLY A 119 -7.09 -0.19 6.74
C GLY A 119 -6.85 0.92 7.76
N ASN A 120 -7.91 1.45 8.39
CA ASN A 120 -7.83 2.49 9.42
C ASN A 120 -7.11 2.06 10.71
N LEU A 121 -6.97 0.75 10.97
CA LEU A 121 -6.16 0.25 12.10
C LEU A 121 -4.71 0.00 11.70
N LEU A 122 -4.47 -0.32 10.42
CA LEU A 122 -3.15 -0.59 9.85
C LEU A 122 -2.37 0.68 9.56
N PHE A 123 -3.05 1.75 9.16
CA PHE A 123 -2.42 2.96 8.65
C PHE A 123 -2.90 4.22 9.38
N ASN A 124 -1.94 5.10 9.67
CA ASN A 124 -2.22 6.50 9.91
C ASN A 124 -2.46 7.18 8.56
N VAL A 125 -3.50 8.02 8.50
CA VAL A 125 -3.91 8.73 7.28
C VAL A 125 -3.64 10.22 7.48
N GLU A 126 -2.89 10.82 6.56
CA GLU A 126 -2.66 12.26 6.50
C GLU A 126 -3.09 12.78 5.12
N PRO A 127 -3.65 13.99 5.00
CA PRO A 127 -3.87 14.61 3.70
C PRO A 127 -2.55 14.75 2.95
N PHE A 128 -2.56 14.50 1.65
CA PHE A 128 -1.41 14.70 0.78
C PHE A 128 -1.78 15.66 -0.35
N ASN A 129 -0.96 16.69 -0.55
CA ASN A 129 -1.09 17.62 -1.66
C ASN A 129 0.22 17.63 -2.45
N CYS A 130 0.15 17.42 -3.77
CA CYS A 130 1.35 17.33 -4.62
C CYS A 130 1.96 18.69 -4.96
N GLY A 131 1.30 19.80 -4.63
CA GLY A 131 1.75 21.16 -4.94
C GLY A 131 1.78 21.46 -6.44
N CYS A 132 1.04 20.67 -7.24
CA CYS A 132 0.96 20.78 -8.69
C CYS A 132 -0.01 21.90 -9.07
N HIS A 133 0.44 23.15 -9.15
CA HIS A 133 -0.30 24.27 -9.75
C HIS A 133 0.56 24.91 -10.84
#